data_AF-A0A0D2SBK4-F1
#
_entry.id   AF-A0A0D2SBK4-F1
#
_cell.length_a   1.000
_cell.length_b   1.000
_cell.length_c   1.000
_cell.angle_alpha   90.00
_cell.angle_beta   90.00
_cell.angle_gamma   90.00
#
_symmetry.space_group_name_H-M   'P 1'
#
loop_
_entity.id
_entity.type
_entity.pdbx_description
1 polymer ?
#
loop_
_entity_poly.entity_id
_entity_poly.type
_entity_poly.pdbx_seq_one_letter_code
_entity_poly.pdbx_strand_id
1 'polypeptide(L)' 'IMKEDDNNWPEPDRVGRQELEIVMGNEHISFTTSKIGSLVDVQSSKDPEGLRIFYYLVQCFVFSLISLHFKIKPI' A
#
# COMPACT_ATOMS: atom_id res chain seq x y z
N ILE A 1 0.43 3.89 -9.40
CA ILE A 1 -0.65 3.14 -8.72
C ILE A 1 -1.66 2.53 -9.70
N MET A 2 -2.40 3.31 -10.51
CA MET A 2 -3.33 2.76 -11.53
C MET A 2 -2.66 1.90 -12.62
N LYS A 3 -1.33 1.98 -12.75
CA LYS A 3 -0.50 1.21 -13.70
C LYS A 3 0.33 0.10 -13.03
N GLU A 4 0.26 -0.03 -11.71
CA GLU A 4 1.00 -1.10 -11.01
C GLU A 4 0.21 -2.40 -11.04
N ASP A 5 0.89 -3.48 -10.70
CA ASP A 5 0.36 -4.83 -10.67
C ASP A 5 0.95 -5.56 -9.45
N ASP A 6 0.09 -6.24 -8.69
CA ASP A 6 0.46 -6.89 -7.43
C ASP A 6 0.89 -8.35 -7.58
N ASN A 7 0.97 -8.90 -8.80
CA ASN A 7 1.32 -10.31 -9.02
C ASN A 7 2.71 -10.69 -8.46
N ASN A 8 3.61 -9.71 -8.31
CA ASN A 8 4.94 -9.90 -7.75
C ASN A 8 5.06 -9.40 -6.30
N TRP A 9 3.98 -8.95 -5.69
CA TRP A 9 3.99 -8.47 -4.31
C TRP A 9 3.91 -9.64 -3.33
N PRO A 10 4.41 -9.48 -2.08
CA PRO A 10 4.30 -10.51 -1.07
C PRO A 10 2.84 -10.89 -0.80
N GLU A 11 2.51 -12.17 -0.88
CA GLU A 11 1.17 -12.65 -0.54
C GLU A 11 0.86 -12.47 0.96
N PRO A 12 -0.41 -12.24 1.34
CA PRO A 12 -0.80 -12.14 2.74
C PRO A 12 -0.37 -13.34 3.56
N ASP A 13 0.11 -13.08 4.78
CA ASP A 13 0.56 -14.11 5.70
C ASP A 13 0.00 -13.91 7.11
N ARG A 14 0.55 -14.63 8.09
CA ARG A 14 0.17 -14.51 9.51
C ARG A 14 0.47 -13.14 10.14
N VAL A 15 1.34 -12.33 9.54
CA VAL A 15 1.70 -10.99 10.04
C VAL A 15 0.60 -10.00 9.69
N GLY A 16 -0.04 -10.17 8.54
CA GLY A 16 -1.24 -9.43 8.18
C GLY A 16 -1.49 -9.35 6.68
N ARG A 17 -2.56 -8.61 6.35
CA ARG A 17 -3.06 -8.40 5.00
C ARG A 17 -3.35 -6.92 4.79
N GLN A 18 -3.03 -6.40 3.62
CA GLN A 18 -3.41 -5.08 3.14
C GLN A 18 -4.12 -5.21 1.80
N GLU A 19 -5.24 -4.50 1.66
CA GLU A 19 -6.07 -4.50 0.46
C GLU A 19 -6.33 -3.05 0.04
N LEU A 20 -6.24 -2.77 -1.26
CA LEU A 20 -6.56 -1.47 -1.85
C LEU A 20 -7.34 -1.68 -3.14
N GLU A 21 -8.54 -1.13 -3.20
CA GLU A 21 -9.38 -1.15 -4.39
C GLU A 21 -9.65 0.30 -4.82
N ILE A 22 -9.40 0.61 -6.09
CA ILE A 22 -9.61 1.95 -6.66
C ILE A 22 -10.39 1.82 -7.95
N VAL A 23 -11.56 2.47 -7.99
CA VAL A 23 -12.36 2.66 -9.21
C VAL A 23 -12.23 4.12 -9.64
N MET A 24 -11.72 4.37 -10.85
CA MET A 24 -11.55 5.70 -11.41
C MET A 24 -12.03 5.73 -12.87
N GLY A 25 -13.21 6.31 -13.10
CA GLY A 25 -13.84 6.29 -14.41
C GLY A 25 -14.13 4.85 -14.86
N ASN A 26 -13.50 4.42 -15.95
CA ASN A 26 -13.63 3.06 -16.49
C ASN A 26 -12.46 2.14 -16.08
N GLU A 27 -11.50 2.64 -15.29
CA GLU A 27 -10.39 1.85 -14.79
C GLU A 27 -10.71 1.32 -13.39
N HIS A 28 -10.35 0.06 -13.16
CA HIS A 28 -10.49 -0.59 -11.87
C HIS A 28 -9.21 -1.37 -11.55
N ILE A 29 -8.63 -1.09 -10.39
CA ILE A 29 -7.51 -1.86 -9.82
C ILE A 29 -7.90 -2.40 -8.44
N SER A 30 -7.41 -3.59 -8.14
CA SER A 30 -7.57 -4.23 -6.84
C SER A 30 -6.25 -4.91 -6.49
N PHE A 31 -5.66 -4.52 -5.37
CA PHE A 31 -4.40 -5.04 -4.88
C PHE A 31 -4.58 -5.76 -3.56
N THR A 32 -3.88 -6.87 -3.39
CA THR A 32 -3.75 -7.63 -2.14
C THR A 32 -2.28 -7.92 -1.87
N THR A 33 -1.79 -7.54 -0.69
CA THR A 33 -0.40 -7.79 -0.28
C THR A 33 -0.30 -8.07 1.21
N SER A 34 0.85 -8.59 1.66
CA SER A 34 1.16 -8.72 3.08
C SER A 34 1.33 -7.36 3.76
N LYS A 35 1.32 -7.35 5.09
CA LYS A 35 1.57 -6.14 5.87
C LYS A 35 3.02 -5.64 5.67
N ILE A 36 3.17 -4.45 5.09
CA ILE A 36 4.47 -3.79 4.91
C ILE A 36 4.78 -2.95 6.15
N GLY A 37 5.86 -3.28 6.86
CA GLY A 37 6.27 -2.59 8.09
C GLY A 37 7.23 -1.42 7.86
N SER A 38 8.06 -1.49 6.83
CA SER A 38 9.15 -0.54 6.61
C SER A 38 9.57 -0.45 5.13
N LEU A 39 10.36 0.57 4.79
CA LEU A 39 10.98 0.69 3.46
C LEU A 39 12.02 -0.41 3.18
N VAL A 40 12.56 -1.06 4.22
CA VAL A 40 13.48 -2.21 4.04
C VAL A 40 12.74 -3.41 3.46
N ASP A 41 11.50 -3.63 3.91
CA ASP A 41 10.63 -4.69 3.39
C ASP A 41 10.28 -4.44 1.91
N VAL A 42 10.12 -3.16 1.53
CA VAL A 42 9.90 -2.76 0.13
C VAL A 42 11.12 -3.05 -0.73
N GLN A 43 12.32 -2.69 -0.28
CA GLN A 43 13.57 -2.87 -1.04
C GLN A 43 13.93 -4.35 -1.30
N SER A 44 13.54 -5.23 -0.38
CA SER A 44 13.80 -6.68 -0.51
C SER A 44 12.74 -7.44 -1.32
N SER A 45 11.68 -6.76 -1.78
CA SER A 45 10.61 -7.35 -2.57
C SER A 45 11.00 -7.59 -4.04
N LYS A 46 10.19 -8.40 -4.74
CA LYS A 46 10.37 -8.67 -6.17
C LYS A 46 9.97 -7.48 -7.07
N ASP A 47 9.16 -6.57 -6.55
CA ASP A 47 8.75 -5.33 -7.23
C ASP A 47 8.92 -4.11 -6.29
N PRO A 48 10.15 -3.64 -6.09
CA PRO A 48 10.46 -2.55 -5.16
C PRO A 48 10.04 -1.16 -5.69
N GLU A 49 9.60 -1.04 -6.94
CA GLU A 49 9.08 0.23 -7.49
C GLU A 49 7.57 0.33 -7.23
N GLY A 50 6.79 -0.68 -7.62
CA GLY A 50 5.34 -0.70 -7.40
C GLY A 50 4.97 -0.67 -5.92
N LEU A 51 5.63 -1.51 -5.09
CA LEU A 51 5.40 -1.54 -3.63
C LEU A 51 5.75 -0.22 -2.95
N ARG A 52 6.73 0.53 -3.46
CA ARG A 52 7.09 1.84 -2.91
C ARG A 52 6.02 2.89 -3.18
N ILE A 53 5.44 2.87 -4.39
CA ILE A 53 4.33 3.74 -4.75
C ILE A 53 3.12 3.42 -3.88
N PHE A 54 2.80 2.13 -3.69
CA PHE A 54 1.74 1.67 -2.78
C PHE A 54 1.99 2.12 -1.33
N TYR A 55 3.20 1.90 -0.82
CA TYR A 55 3.61 2.30 0.53
C TYR A 55 3.40 3.80 0.76
N TYR A 56 3.89 4.67 -0.13
CA TYR A 56 3.74 6.12 0.03
C TYR A 56 2.29 6.58 -0.07
N LEU A 57 1.47 5.96 -0.93
CA LEU A 57 0.05 6.29 -1.03
C LEU A 57 -0.69 5.96 0.27
N VAL A 58 -0.52 4.76 0.82
CA VAL A 58 -1.25 4.33 2.01
C VAL A 58 -0.66 4.94 3.28
N GLN A 59 0.65 4.80 3.50
CA GLN A 59 1.30 5.18 4.75
C GLN A 59 1.55 6.68 4.87
N CYS A 60 1.87 7.37 3.77
CA CYS A 60 2.18 8.79 3.85
C CYS A 60 0.97 9.65 3.55
N PHE A 61 0.25 9.39 2.46
CA PHE A 61 -0.87 10.26 2.10
C PHE A 61 -2.10 10.03 3.00
N VAL A 62 -2.61 8.79 3.07
CA VAL A 62 -3.83 8.50 3.86
C VAL A 62 -3.60 8.78 5.36
N PHE A 63 -2.52 8.27 5.95
CA PHE A 63 -2.27 8.51 7.38
C PHE A 63 -1.95 9.98 7.70
N SER A 64 -1.31 10.74 6.81
CA SER A 64 -1.14 12.18 7.05
C SER A 64 -2.49 12.92 7.05
N LEU A 65 -3.40 12.56 6.15
CA LEU A 65 -4.74 13.15 6.12
C LEU A 65 -5.54 12.81 7.38
N ILE A 66 -5.51 11.55 7.82
CA ILE A 66 -6.13 11.12 9.08
C ILE A 66 -5.52 11.88 10.26
N SER A 67 -4.18 11.96 10.33
CA SER A 67 -3.46 12.69 11.38
C SER A 67 -3.88 14.15 11.44
N LEU A 68 -3.93 14.81 10.28
CA LEU A 68 -4.28 16.22 10.18
C LEU A 68 -5.74 16.47 10.53
N HIS A 69 -6.64 15.64 10.02
CA HIS A 69 -8.08 15.81 10.20
C HIS A 69 -8.52 15.52 11.65
N PHE A 70 -8.05 14.43 12.23
CA PHE A 70 -8.45 14.01 13.57
C PHE A 70 -7.54 14.55 14.67
N LYS A 71 -6.37 15.11 14.34
CA LYS A 71 -5.31 15.52 15.30
C LYS A 71 -4.86 14.40 16.23
N ILE A 72 -4.99 13.15 15.79
CA ILE A 72 -4.58 11.95 16.53
C ILE A 72 -3.34 11.38 15.82
N LYS A 73 -2.37 10.85 16.58
CA LYS A 73 -1.27 10.07 16.00
C LYS A 73 -1.82 8.72 15.52
N PRO A 74 -1.77 8.39 14.21
CA PRO A 74 -2.07 7.05 13.73
C PRO A 74 -1.07 6.08 14.34
N ILE A 75 -1.56 4.96 14.87
CA ILE A 75 -0.77 3.89 15.51
C ILE A 75 -0.29 2.91 14.45
#